data_AF-A0A3B9YD67-F1
#
_entry.id   AF-A0A3B9YD67-F1
#
_cell.length_a   1.000
_cell.length_b   1.000
_cell.length_c   1.000
_cell.angle_alpha   90.00
_cell.angle_beta   90.00
_cell.angle_gamma   90.00
#
_symmetry.space_group_name_H-M   'P 1'
#
loop_
_entity.id
_entity.type
_entity.pdbx_description
1 polymer ?
#
loop_
_entity_poly.entity_id
_entity_poly.type
_entity_poly.pdbx_seq_one_letter_code
_entity_poly.pdbx_strand_id
1 'polypeptide(L)'
;MARHRRGRGHHAQPDGGVLEIVGRDPKDLRFRRQGAPERAISEAAIHMKRIEIHAHAGAFAENKDAARDLRLKEIIPALDKGESVVLSFERVDAVTQSFIHALISDLIRKRGVDVLDRLEFKSCNDTVKKIISIVVDYMQEGA
;
A
#
# COMPACT_ATOMS: atom_id res chain seq x y z
N MET A 1 3.68 6.89 -57.14
CA MET A 1 2.33 6.27 -57.14
C MET A 1 2.24 5.26 -56.00
N ALA A 2 1.10 5.25 -55.29
CA ALA A 2 0.52 4.18 -54.45
C ALA A 2 1.43 3.49 -53.39
N ARG A 3 1.29 3.78 -52.08
CA ARG A 3 0.23 3.42 -51.09
C ARG A 3 0.29 1.97 -50.55
N HIS A 4 0.44 1.91 -49.21
CA HIS A 4 -0.11 0.91 -48.26
C HIS A 4 0.55 -0.49 -48.25
N ARG A 5 0.86 -1.11 -47.10
CA ARG A 5 0.01 -1.31 -45.92
C ARG A 5 0.80 -1.31 -44.60
N ARG A 6 0.10 -0.87 -43.55
CA ARG A 6 0.52 -0.76 -42.15
C ARG A 6 0.64 -2.16 -41.53
N GLY A 7 1.78 -2.46 -40.92
CA GLY A 7 1.92 -3.53 -39.93
C GLY A 7 1.86 -2.92 -38.54
N ARG A 8 0.69 -3.00 -37.90
CA ARG A 8 0.53 -2.75 -36.46
C ARG A 8 1.08 -3.96 -35.72
N GLY A 9 2.28 -3.85 -35.16
CA GLY A 9 2.76 -4.75 -34.13
C GLY A 9 2.37 -4.18 -32.77
N HIS A 10 1.35 -4.75 -32.15
CA HIS A 10 1.02 -4.51 -30.76
C HIS A 10 2.19 -5.00 -29.90
N HIS A 11 2.90 -4.07 -29.26
CA HIS A 11 3.82 -4.42 -28.19
C HIS A 11 2.95 -4.61 -26.94
N ALA A 12 2.64 -5.87 -26.63
CA ALA A 12 2.01 -6.25 -25.37
C ALA A 12 3.03 -6.00 -24.24
N GLN A 13 2.72 -5.08 -23.35
CA GLN A 13 3.42 -4.96 -22.07
C GLN A 13 2.93 -6.07 -21.13
N PRO A 14 3.83 -6.75 -20.38
CA PRO A 14 3.43 -7.73 -19.39
C PRO A 14 3.10 -7.03 -18.06
N ASP A 15 1.88 -7.27 -17.57
CA ASP A 15 1.49 -7.31 -16.15
C ASP A 15 1.99 -6.19 -15.20
N GLY A 16 1.89 -4.93 -15.63
CA GLY A 16 2.04 -3.77 -14.75
C GLY A 16 0.75 -3.52 -13.96
N GLY A 17 0.76 -3.78 -12.64
CA GLY A 17 -0.32 -3.37 -11.74
C GLY A 17 -0.58 -1.86 -11.85
N VAL A 18 -1.84 -1.46 -11.96
CA VAL A 18 -2.23 -0.05 -12.10
C VAL A 18 -2.71 0.48 -10.76
N LEU A 19 -2.24 1.67 -10.41
CA LEU A 19 -2.65 2.42 -9.22
C LEU A 19 -4.02 3.06 -9.49
N GLU A 20 -5.09 2.52 -8.91
CA GLU A 20 -6.43 3.12 -8.99
C GLU A 20 -6.85 3.74 -7.66
N ILE A 21 -7.45 4.93 -7.77
CA ILE A 21 -8.06 5.66 -6.66
C ILE A 21 -9.46 5.07 -6.47
N VAL A 22 -9.72 4.42 -5.33
CA VAL A 22 -11.04 3.82 -5.05
C VAL A 22 -11.68 4.51 -3.86
N GLY A 23 -12.69 5.34 -4.14
CA GLY A 23 -13.47 6.07 -3.13
C GLY A 23 -14.08 7.36 -3.72
N ARG A 24 -15.06 7.96 -3.01
CA ARG A 24 -15.55 9.32 -3.33
C ARG A 24 -14.47 10.40 -3.11
N ASP A 25 -13.42 10.06 -2.36
CA ASP A 25 -12.30 10.93 -2.03
C ASP A 25 -11.04 10.51 -2.82
N PRO A 26 -10.33 11.44 -3.49
CA PRO A 26 -9.10 11.16 -4.22
C PRO A 26 -7.90 10.78 -3.32
N LYS A 27 -8.14 10.51 -2.04
CA LYS A 27 -7.12 10.33 -0.98
C LYS A 27 -6.83 8.87 -0.67
N ASP A 28 -7.74 7.95 -0.97
CA ASP A 28 -7.55 6.52 -0.74
C ASP A 28 -6.73 5.88 -1.88
N LEU A 29 -5.67 5.15 -1.51
CA LEU A 29 -4.80 4.45 -2.44
C LEU A 29 -4.92 2.95 -2.20
N ARG A 30 -5.33 2.20 -3.23
CA ARG A 30 -5.31 0.73 -3.20
C ARG A 30 -4.60 0.21 -4.45
N PHE A 31 -3.71 -0.76 -4.28
CA PHE A 31 -3.19 -1.56 -5.38
C PHE A 31 -4.19 -2.67 -5.68
N ARG A 32 -4.63 -2.82 -6.93
CA ARG A 32 -5.53 -3.89 -7.35
C ARG A 32 -4.97 -4.53 -8.62
N ARG A 33 -4.70 -5.85 -8.61
CA ARG A 33 -4.53 -6.63 -9.85
C ARG A 33 -5.90 -6.75 -10.54
N GLN A 34 -5.95 -6.49 -11.85
CA GLN A 34 -7.19 -6.53 -12.63
C GLN A 34 -7.83 -7.93 -12.58
N GLY A 35 -9.11 -8.00 -12.21
CA GLY A 35 -9.92 -9.21 -12.27
C GLY A 35 -10.66 -9.58 -10.99
N ALA A 36 -11.56 -8.71 -10.50
CA ALA A 36 -12.61 -9.16 -9.57
C ALA A 36 -13.86 -8.26 -9.70
N PRO A 37 -15.07 -8.86 -9.72
CA PRO A 37 -16.30 -8.13 -10.01
C PRO A 37 -16.60 -7.15 -8.89
N GLU A 38 -17.06 -5.97 -9.30
CA GLU A 38 -17.70 -4.98 -8.44
C GLU A 38 -18.97 -5.63 -7.85
N ARG A 39 -18.86 -6.11 -6.62
CA ARG A 39 -20.00 -6.63 -5.86
C ARG A 39 -20.02 -5.98 -4.49
N ALA A 40 -21.18 -5.42 -4.19
CA ALA A 40 -21.57 -4.91 -2.88
C ALA A 40 -21.05 -5.82 -1.76
N ILE A 41 -20.37 -5.23 -0.77
CA ILE A 41 -20.02 -5.93 0.46
C ILE A 41 -20.52 -5.08 1.63
N SER A 42 -21.79 -5.30 1.97
CA SER A 42 -22.28 -5.10 3.33
C SER A 42 -22.16 -6.44 4.06
N GLU A 43 -21.48 -6.42 5.21
CA GLU A 43 -21.52 -7.43 6.29
C GLU A 43 -20.97 -8.84 5.99
N ALA A 44 -19.70 -8.94 5.63
CA ALA A 44 -18.85 -9.90 6.32
C ALA A 44 -17.96 -9.08 7.26
N ALA A 45 -17.90 -9.41 8.55
CA ALA A 45 -17.03 -8.73 9.49
C ALA A 45 -15.57 -8.98 9.10
N ILE A 46 -15.06 -8.22 8.13
CA ILE A 46 -13.65 -8.21 7.81
C ILE A 46 -13.00 -7.60 9.06
N HIS A 47 -12.39 -8.46 9.89
CA HIS A 47 -11.62 -7.98 11.03
C HIS A 47 -10.46 -7.17 10.46
N MET A 48 -10.63 -5.86 10.53
CA MET A 48 -9.71 -4.86 10.04
C MET A 48 -9.17 -4.13 11.27
N LYS A 49 -7.90 -4.37 11.59
CA LYS A 49 -7.26 -3.65 12.68
C LYS A 49 -6.83 -2.28 12.16
N ARG A 50 -7.49 -1.23 12.64
CA ARG A 50 -7.11 0.15 12.37
C ARG A 50 -6.04 0.63 13.35
N ILE A 51 -4.98 1.23 12.81
CA ILE A 51 -3.83 1.76 13.55
C ILE A 51 -3.64 3.22 13.14
N GLU A 52 -3.67 4.14 14.11
CA GLU A 52 -3.48 5.57 13.87
C GLU A 52 -2.00 5.94 14.02
N ILE A 53 -1.32 6.21 12.90
CA ILE A 53 0.13 6.47 12.88
C ILE A 53 0.51 7.67 13.74
N HIS A 54 -0.30 8.73 13.72
CA HIS A 54 -0.07 9.93 14.54
C HIS A 54 0.02 9.61 16.04
N ALA A 55 -0.74 8.62 16.54
CA ALA A 55 -0.70 8.23 17.95
C ALA A 55 0.61 7.56 18.37
N HIS A 56 1.35 6.99 17.41
CA HIS A 56 2.60 6.26 17.66
C HIS A 56 3.86 7.03 17.25
N ALA A 57 3.76 7.90 16.24
CA ALA A 57 4.91 8.55 15.63
C ALA A 57 4.76 10.08 15.45
N GLY A 58 3.62 10.65 15.87
CA GLY A 58 3.33 12.08 15.74
C GLY A 58 3.06 12.52 14.30
N ALA A 59 3.03 13.84 14.08
CA ALA A 59 2.72 14.43 12.77
C ALA A 59 3.85 14.29 11.74
N PHE A 60 5.10 14.09 12.20
CA PHE A 60 6.29 13.92 11.36
C PHE A 60 6.88 12.53 11.62
N ALA A 61 6.24 11.48 11.10
CA ALA A 61 6.55 10.10 11.45
C ALA A 61 7.96 9.68 10.95
N GLU A 62 8.98 9.91 11.77
CA GLU A 62 10.39 9.68 11.45
C GLU A 62 11.07 8.64 12.35
N ASN A 63 10.47 8.31 13.50
CA ASN A 63 11.07 7.44 14.50
C ASN A 63 11.06 5.97 14.06
N LYS A 64 12.24 5.42 13.73
CA LYS A 64 12.41 4.02 13.28
C LYS A 64 12.06 2.99 14.34
N ASP A 65 12.32 3.30 15.61
CA ASP A 65 11.99 2.42 16.73
C ASP A 65 10.48 2.33 16.90
N ALA A 66 9.77 3.47 16.80
CA ALA A 66 8.30 3.50 16.79
C ALA A 66 7.73 2.68 15.61
N ALA A 67 8.30 2.79 14.41
CA ALA A 67 7.90 1.96 13.27
C ALA A 67 8.11 0.45 13.52
N ARG A 68 9.26 0.06 14.09
CA ARG A 68 9.55 -1.34 14.42
C ARG A 68 8.59 -1.87 15.48
N ASP A 69 8.35 -1.09 16.52
CA ASP A 69 7.42 -1.45 17.59
C ASP A 69 6.01 -1.62 17.05
N LEU A 70 5.54 -0.68 16.22
CA LEU A 70 4.24 -0.76 15.58
C LEU A 70 4.10 -2.04 14.74
N ARG A 71 5.14 -2.34 13.95
CA ARG A 71 5.19 -3.54 13.12
C ARG A 71 5.12 -4.82 13.95
N LEU A 72 5.90 -4.92 15.03
CA LEU A 72 6.02 -6.13 15.85
C LEU A 72 4.85 -6.32 16.81
N LYS A 73 4.31 -5.25 17.39
CA LYS A 73 3.28 -5.29 18.43
C LYS A 73 1.87 -5.25 17.85
N GLU A 74 1.67 -4.55 16.73
CA GLU A 74 0.33 -4.32 16.19
C GLU A 74 0.10 -5.00 14.84
N ILE A 75 0.98 -4.77 13.85
CA ILE A 75 0.77 -5.22 12.47
C ILE A 75 0.94 -6.74 12.34
N ILE A 76 2.08 -7.28 12.75
CA ILE A 76 2.38 -8.73 12.63
C ILE A 76 1.34 -9.58 13.38
N PRO A 77 0.99 -9.28 14.64
CA PRO A 77 0.00 -10.06 15.36
C PRO A 77 -1.41 -10.01 14.74
N ALA A 78 -1.80 -8.89 14.14
CA ALA A 78 -3.07 -8.80 13.40
C ALA A 78 -3.03 -9.67 12.14
N LEU A 79 -1.94 -9.61 11.37
CA LEU A 79 -1.77 -10.43 10.19
C LEU A 79 -1.74 -11.94 10.51
N ASP A 80 -1.14 -12.32 11.64
CA ASP A 80 -1.11 -13.73 12.11
C ASP A 80 -2.50 -14.24 12.51
N LYS A 81 -3.40 -13.36 12.96
CA LYS A 81 -4.80 -13.71 13.25
C LYS A 81 -5.67 -13.82 12.00
N GLY A 82 -5.12 -13.60 10.81
CA GLY A 82 -5.91 -13.54 9.58
C GLY A 82 -6.62 -12.20 9.35
N GLU A 83 -6.33 -11.19 10.18
CA GLU A 83 -6.92 -9.84 10.06
C GLU A 83 -6.17 -9.01 9.01
N SER A 84 -6.85 -8.06 8.39
CA SER A 84 -6.19 -7.04 7.56
C SER A 84 -5.90 -5.80 8.41
N VAL A 85 -4.93 -5.00 8.00
CA VAL A 85 -4.46 -3.85 8.79
C VAL A 85 -4.65 -2.56 8.02
N VAL A 86 -5.32 -1.59 8.64
CA VAL A 86 -5.49 -0.24 8.11
C VAL A 86 -4.55 0.70 8.85
N LEU A 87 -3.54 1.21 8.16
CA LEU A 87 -2.62 2.23 8.65
C LEU A 87 -3.17 3.61 8.28
N SER A 88 -3.71 4.31 9.27
CA SER A 88 -4.27 5.65 9.12
C SER A 88 -3.21 6.71 9.36
N PHE A 89 -2.95 7.52 8.34
CA PHE A 89 -2.05 8.68 8.37
C PHE A 89 -2.81 9.98 8.63
N GLU A 90 -4.00 9.88 9.22
CA GLU A 90 -4.76 11.07 9.63
C GLU A 90 -3.92 11.89 10.62
N ARG A 91 -3.83 13.20 10.37
CA ARG A 91 -2.98 14.14 11.13
C ARG A 91 -1.47 13.88 11.02
N VAL A 92 -1.02 13.09 10.05
CA VAL A 92 0.39 12.95 9.69
C VAL A 92 0.68 13.87 8.50
N ASP A 93 1.53 14.86 8.71
CA ASP A 93 1.92 15.85 7.70
C ASP A 93 3.03 15.32 6.79
N ALA A 94 3.97 14.56 7.36
CA ALA A 94 5.02 13.91 6.60
C ALA A 94 5.52 12.65 7.28
N VAL A 95 6.16 11.78 6.49
CA VAL A 95 6.86 10.58 6.95
C VAL A 95 8.26 10.56 6.34
N THR A 96 9.19 9.82 6.91
CA THR A 96 10.49 9.59 6.24
C THR A 96 10.51 8.26 5.50
N GLN A 97 11.34 8.17 4.45
CA GLN A 97 11.57 6.90 3.74
C GLN A 97 12.05 5.82 4.72
N SER A 98 12.91 6.18 5.66
CA SER A 98 13.47 5.25 6.64
C SER A 98 12.44 4.72 7.64
N PHE A 99 11.44 5.53 7.99
CA PHE A 99 10.32 5.13 8.83
C PHE A 99 9.45 4.10 8.11
N ILE A 100 9.00 4.39 6.88
CA ILE A 100 8.18 3.46 6.10
C ILE A 100 8.96 2.17 5.80
N HIS A 101 10.23 2.27 5.42
CA HIS A 101 11.08 1.09 5.24
C HIS A 101 11.13 0.25 6.52
N ALA A 102 11.40 0.85 7.69
CA ALA A 102 11.34 0.13 8.97
C ALA A 102 9.95 -0.46 9.29
N LEU A 103 8.87 0.13 8.79
CA LEU A 103 7.50 -0.34 9.01
C LEU A 103 7.15 -1.57 8.15
N ILE A 104 7.57 -1.62 6.88
CA ILE A 104 7.10 -2.64 5.91
C ILE A 104 8.19 -3.54 5.32
N SER A 105 9.48 -3.15 5.33
CA SER A 105 10.52 -3.87 4.58
C SER A 105 10.70 -5.31 5.06
N ASP A 106 10.85 -5.53 6.37
CA ASP A 106 11.03 -6.88 6.91
C ASP A 106 9.75 -7.71 6.80
N LEU A 107 8.59 -7.04 6.78
CA LEU A 107 7.30 -7.70 6.64
C LEU A 107 7.18 -8.31 5.24
N ILE A 108 7.49 -7.52 4.20
CA ILE A 108 7.50 -7.96 2.80
C ILE A 108 8.58 -9.03 2.58
N ARG A 109 9.80 -8.82 3.09
CA ARG A 109 10.91 -9.80 2.94
C ARG A 109 10.60 -11.16 3.54
N LYS A 110 9.86 -11.21 4.65
CA LYS A 110 9.56 -12.46 5.36
C LYS A 110 8.26 -13.13 4.90
N ARG A 111 7.26 -12.36 4.49
CA ARG A 111 5.92 -12.88 4.14
C ARG A 111 5.60 -12.83 2.65
N GLY A 112 6.47 -12.22 1.84
CA GLY A 112 6.23 -11.97 0.43
C GLY A 112 5.49 -10.65 0.18
N VAL A 113 5.42 -10.28 -1.10
CA VAL A 113 4.73 -9.06 -1.57
C VAL A 113 3.22 -9.12 -1.32
N ASP A 114 2.63 -10.32 -1.26
CA ASP A 114 1.19 -10.54 -1.04
C ASP A 114 0.70 -9.97 0.31
N VAL A 115 1.61 -9.71 1.25
CA VAL A 115 1.26 -9.04 2.51
C VAL A 115 0.72 -7.62 2.28
N LEU A 116 1.12 -6.95 1.18
CA LEU A 116 0.62 -5.63 0.82
C LEU A 116 -0.88 -5.64 0.53
N ASP A 117 -1.45 -6.75 0.02
CA ASP A 117 -2.90 -6.87 -0.22
C ASP A 117 -3.71 -6.85 1.09
N ARG A 118 -3.05 -7.12 2.22
CA ARG A 118 -3.64 -7.10 3.57
C ARG A 118 -3.33 -5.82 4.33
N LEU A 119 -2.58 -4.90 3.74
CA LEU A 119 -2.27 -3.58 4.30
C LEU A 119 -3.01 -2.51 3.51
N GLU A 120 -3.68 -1.62 4.22
CA GLU A 120 -4.35 -0.47 3.63
C GLU A 120 -3.79 0.81 4.21
N PHE A 121 -3.32 1.71 3.35
CA PHE A 121 -2.81 3.02 3.75
C PHE A 121 -3.93 4.06 3.55
N LYS A 122 -4.46 4.61 4.65
CA LYS A 122 -5.57 5.57 4.64
C LYS A 122 -5.16 6.95 5.09
N SER A 123 -5.93 7.96 4.67
CA SER A 123 -5.73 9.37 5.04
C SER A 123 -4.33 9.91 4.69
N CYS A 124 -3.70 9.36 3.64
CA CYS A 124 -2.38 9.80 3.20
C CYS A 124 -2.49 11.10 2.39
N ASN A 125 -1.72 12.11 2.77
CA ASN A 125 -1.49 13.28 1.92
C ASN A 125 -0.51 12.96 0.77
N ASP A 126 -0.33 13.88 -0.18
CA ASP A 126 0.51 13.65 -1.37
C ASP A 126 1.97 13.33 -1.04
N THR A 127 2.53 13.95 0.01
CA THR A 127 3.90 13.68 0.47
C THR A 127 4.00 12.26 1.02
N VAL A 128 3.07 11.87 1.88
CA VAL A 128 3.02 10.54 2.50
C VAL A 128 2.83 9.47 1.43
N LYS A 129 1.89 9.67 0.48
CA LYS A 129 1.67 8.76 -0.65
C LYS A 129 2.94 8.55 -1.47
N LYS A 130 3.61 9.63 -1.87
CA LYS A 130 4.85 9.54 -2.66
C LYS A 130 5.91 8.71 -1.96
N ILE A 131 6.12 8.93 -0.66
CA ILE A 131 7.16 8.21 0.09
C ILE A 131 6.80 6.74 0.26
N ILE A 132 5.53 6.43 0.53
CA ILE A 132 5.06 5.04 0.58
C ILE A 132 5.27 4.35 -0.76
N SER A 133 4.86 4.98 -1.87
CA SER A 133 5.05 4.43 -3.22
C SER A 133 6.53 4.17 -3.53
N ILE A 134 7.42 5.13 -3.27
CA ILE A 134 8.87 4.94 -3.49
C ILE A 134 9.40 3.71 -2.75
N VAL A 135 9.01 3.51 -1.49
CA VAL A 135 9.47 2.37 -0.70
C VAL A 135 8.85 1.07 -1.19
N VAL A 136 7.56 1.07 -1.50
CA VAL A 136 6.84 -0.11 -1.99
C VAL A 136 7.38 -0.56 -3.34
N ASP A 137 7.61 0.37 -4.27
CA ASP A 137 8.17 0.10 -5.60
C ASP A 137 9.58 -0.48 -5.46
N TYR A 138 10.43 0.14 -4.63
CA TYR A 138 11.77 -0.37 -4.33
C TYR A 138 11.76 -1.80 -3.75
N MET A 139 10.79 -2.10 -2.89
CA MET A 139 10.65 -3.44 -2.29
C MET A 139 10.11 -4.49 -3.28
N GLN A 140 9.40 -4.08 -4.32
CA GLN A 140 8.87 -4.98 -5.36
C GLN A 140 9.88 -5.23 -6.49
N GLU A 141 10.69 -4.24 -6.86
CA GLU A 141 11.73 -4.40 -7.88
C GLU A 141 12.87 -5.34 -7.46
N GLY A 142 13.09 -5.50 -6.15
CA GLY A 142 14.11 -6.39 -5.60
C GLY A 142 13.61 -7.77 -5.15
N ALA A 143 12.34 -8.11 -5.41
CA ALA A 143 11.69 -9.36 -4.97
C ALA A 143 11.71 -10.45 -6.05
#